data_AF-A0A673I7R1-F1
#
_entry.id   AF-A0A673I7R1-F1
#
_cell.length_a   1.000
_cell.length_b   1.000
_cell.length_c   1.000
_cell.angle_alpha   90.00
_cell.angle_beta   90.00
_cell.angle_gamma   90.00
#
_symmetry.space_group_name_H-M   'P 1'
#
loop_
_entity.id
_entity.type
_entity.pdbx_description
1 polymer ?
#
loop_
_entity_poly.entity_id
_entity_poly.type
_entity_poly.pdbx_seq_one_letter_code
_entity_poly.pdbx_strand_id
1 'polypeptide(L)'
;MDLKSELLKSIWYAFTSLDVEQSGKVSKSQLKVLSHNLYTVLNIPHDPVELEEHFKDNNNGPVSNQGYMPYLNKYILAKEAFDDLCWTMTSKKNCKPSVQQGLCSQKDCFKLFCLFNLLSEDRYPLVIIQPELEYLLKKISSAMSLEWDGTLLEELLSQNAALQDGMSVWEFLEHLSAGQLLHVESKEAFSLAVDDVFMEMYHNIIKKVTDALRAAH
;
A
#
# COMPACT_ATOMS: atom_id res chain seq x y z
N MET A 1 4.94 -7.76 -15.10
CA MET A 1 4.23 -6.94 -16.11
C MET A 1 3.42 -5.93 -15.29
N ASP A 2 3.72 -4.64 -15.38
CA ASP A 2 3.16 -3.64 -14.45
C ASP A 2 1.74 -3.24 -14.89
N LEU A 3 0.71 -3.87 -14.30
CA LEU A 3 -0.71 -3.57 -14.56
C LEU A 3 -1.02 -2.08 -14.41
N LYS A 4 -0.33 -1.40 -13.48
CA LYS A 4 -0.46 0.05 -13.30
C LYS A 4 0.01 0.81 -14.54
N SER A 5 1.12 0.39 -15.15
CA SER A 5 1.62 0.98 -16.39
C SER A 5 0.63 0.78 -17.55
N GLU A 6 -0.02 -0.38 -17.65
CA GLU A 6 -1.01 -0.67 -18.71
C GLU A 6 -2.30 0.14 -18.54
N LEU A 7 -2.79 0.27 -17.30
CA LEU A 7 -3.93 1.14 -16.98
C LEU A 7 -3.61 2.61 -17.26
N LEU A 8 -2.42 3.08 -16.86
CA LEU A 8 -1.97 4.45 -17.13
C LEU A 8 -1.90 4.76 -18.62
N LYS A 9 -1.42 3.83 -19.45
CA LYS A 9 -1.43 3.98 -20.92
C LYS A 9 -2.84 4.15 -21.45
N SER A 10 -3.79 3.35 -20.97
CA SER A 10 -5.19 3.43 -21.41
C SER A 10 -5.86 4.74 -20.97
N ILE A 11 -5.63 5.15 -19.72
CA ILE A 11 -6.15 6.43 -19.18
C ILE A 11 -5.50 7.62 -19.90
N TRP A 12 -4.22 7.51 -20.29
CA TRP A 12 -3.53 8.52 -21.07
C TRP A 12 -4.16 8.77 -22.44
N TYR A 13 -4.56 7.72 -23.16
CA TYR A 13 -5.28 7.87 -24.43
C TYR A 13 -6.64 8.57 -24.23
N ALA A 14 -7.34 8.28 -23.12
CA ALA A 14 -8.55 9.00 -22.78
C ALA A 14 -8.28 10.48 -22.48
N PHE A 15 -7.21 10.80 -21.72
CA PHE A 15 -6.83 12.18 -21.42
C PHE A 15 -6.51 12.98 -22.69
N THR A 16 -5.63 12.45 -23.55
CA THR A 16 -5.22 13.12 -24.79
C THR A 16 -6.39 13.35 -25.74
N SER A 17 -7.40 12.47 -25.72
CA SER A 17 -8.65 12.67 -26.46
C SER A 17 -9.52 13.80 -25.92
N LEU A 18 -9.36 14.16 -24.64
CA LEU A 18 -10.07 15.29 -24.00
C LEU A 18 -9.32 16.62 -24.15
N ASP A 19 -8.00 16.58 -24.39
CA ASP A 19 -7.15 17.75 -24.68
C ASP A 19 -7.26 18.15 -26.16
N VAL A 20 -8.45 18.62 -26.54
CA VAL A 20 -8.79 18.98 -27.93
C VAL A 20 -7.84 20.05 -28.49
N GLU A 21 -7.33 20.94 -27.63
CA GLU A 21 -6.42 22.01 -27.99
C GLU A 21 -4.94 21.57 -28.04
N GLN A 22 -4.64 20.31 -27.71
CA GLN A 22 -3.27 19.77 -27.59
C GLN A 22 -2.37 20.65 -26.70
N SER A 23 -2.99 21.24 -25.67
CA SER A 23 -2.38 22.21 -24.76
C SER A 23 -1.63 21.54 -23.59
N GLY A 24 -1.77 20.22 -23.46
CA GLY A 24 -1.36 19.44 -22.30
C GLY A 24 -2.31 19.62 -21.10
N LYS A 25 -3.49 20.21 -21.29
CA LYS A 25 -4.45 20.55 -20.23
C LYS A 25 -5.87 20.17 -20.62
N VAL A 26 -6.64 19.69 -19.65
CA VAL A 26 -8.05 19.28 -19.83
C VAL A 26 -8.90 20.03 -18.81
N SER A 27 -10.14 20.36 -19.19
CA SER A 27 -11.07 21.03 -18.28
C SER A 27 -11.40 20.15 -17.05
N LYS A 28 -11.61 20.78 -15.89
CA LYS A 28 -11.95 20.06 -14.65
C LYS A 28 -13.24 19.26 -14.79
N SER A 29 -14.23 19.76 -15.53
CA SER A 29 -15.49 19.06 -15.77
C SER A 29 -15.28 17.75 -16.55
N GLN A 30 -14.43 17.76 -17.58
CA GLN A 30 -14.08 16.56 -18.34
C GLN A 30 -13.29 15.56 -17.49
N LEU A 31 -12.33 16.01 -16.68
CA LEU A 31 -11.59 15.12 -15.77
C LEU A 31 -12.46 14.55 -14.66
N LYS A 32 -13.46 15.31 -14.17
CA LYS A 32 -14.46 14.80 -13.24
C LYS A 32 -15.24 13.63 -13.84
N VAL A 33 -15.72 13.80 -15.07
CA VAL A 33 -16.45 12.74 -15.79
C VAL A 33 -15.57 11.53 -16.03
N LEU A 34 -14.33 11.73 -16.51
CA LEU A 34 -13.38 10.63 -16.69
C LEU A 34 -13.11 9.88 -15.37
N SER A 35 -12.87 10.60 -14.29
CA SER A 35 -12.61 10.02 -12.96
C SER A 35 -13.81 9.23 -12.44
N HIS A 36 -15.02 9.79 -12.55
CA HIS A 36 -16.26 9.09 -12.20
C HIS A 36 -16.41 7.78 -12.97
N ASN A 37 -16.22 7.82 -14.30
CA ASN A 37 -16.29 6.62 -15.14
C ASN A 37 -15.26 5.57 -14.75
N LEU A 38 -14.03 5.98 -14.41
CA LEU A 38 -12.99 5.08 -13.93
C LEU A 38 -13.41 4.41 -12.61
N TYR A 39 -13.96 5.14 -11.65
CA TYR A 39 -14.50 4.55 -10.42
C TYR A 39 -15.59 3.52 -10.70
N THR A 40 -16.53 3.84 -11.59
CA THR A 40 -17.63 2.93 -11.94
C THR A 40 -17.14 1.65 -12.61
N VAL A 41 -16.26 1.77 -13.62
CA VAL A 41 -15.77 0.61 -14.38
C VAL A 41 -14.84 -0.27 -13.54
N LEU A 42 -14.02 0.35 -12.69
CA LEU A 42 -13.10 -0.37 -11.79
C LEU A 42 -13.79 -0.83 -10.49
N ASN A 43 -15.07 -0.48 -10.31
CA ASN A 43 -15.86 -0.78 -9.11
C ASN A 43 -15.20 -0.30 -7.81
N ILE A 44 -14.56 0.87 -7.87
CA ILE A 44 -13.88 1.51 -6.74
C ILE A 44 -14.92 2.40 -6.00
N PRO A 45 -15.19 2.17 -4.70
CA PRO A 45 -16.04 3.04 -3.91
C PRO A 45 -15.46 4.46 -3.86
N HIS A 46 -16.30 5.48 -4.10
CA HIS A 46 -15.90 6.88 -4.00
C HIS A 46 -17.02 7.72 -3.40
N ASP A 47 -16.65 8.75 -2.65
CA ASP A 47 -17.59 9.77 -2.18
C ASP A 47 -17.86 10.77 -3.32
N PRO A 48 -19.11 10.89 -3.80
CA PRO A 48 -19.48 11.87 -4.81
C PRO A 48 -19.18 13.31 -4.39
N VAL A 49 -19.26 13.62 -3.08
CA VAL A 49 -19.00 14.96 -2.55
C VAL A 49 -17.50 15.28 -2.63
N GLU A 50 -16.63 14.36 -2.21
CA GLU A 50 -15.17 14.54 -2.30
C GLU A 50 -14.72 14.70 -3.77
N LEU A 51 -15.32 13.92 -4.68
CA LEU A 51 -15.06 14.03 -6.12
C LEU A 51 -15.47 15.40 -6.67
N GLU A 52 -16.63 15.91 -6.27
CA GLU A 52 -17.11 17.23 -6.68
C GLU A 52 -16.26 18.36 -6.11
N GLU A 53 -15.84 18.29 -4.86
CA GLU A 53 -14.96 19.28 -4.24
C GLU A 53 -13.59 19.30 -4.93
N HIS A 54 -13.02 18.13 -5.25
CA HIS A 54 -11.72 18.02 -5.90
C HIS A 54 -11.69 18.69 -7.28
N PHE A 55 -12.74 18.48 -8.08
CA PHE A 55 -12.88 19.06 -9.42
C PHE A 55 -13.73 20.33 -9.44
N LYS A 56 -13.95 20.97 -8.29
CA LYS A 56 -14.75 22.19 -8.21
C LYS A 56 -14.19 23.26 -9.13
N ASP A 57 -15.09 23.88 -9.89
CA ASP A 57 -14.76 24.97 -10.78
C ASP A 57 -14.57 26.24 -9.96
N ASN A 58 -13.31 26.54 -9.66
CA ASN A 58 -12.89 27.62 -8.76
C ASN A 58 -12.03 28.66 -9.49
N ASN A 59 -12.20 28.80 -10.81
CA ASN A 59 -11.42 29.69 -11.68
C ASN A 59 -9.91 29.37 -11.76
N ASN A 60 -9.44 28.24 -11.23
CA ASN A 60 -8.03 27.83 -11.32
C ASN A 60 -7.64 27.28 -12.71
N GLY A 61 -8.53 27.38 -13.70
CA GLY A 61 -8.27 26.96 -15.08
C GLY A 61 -8.19 25.45 -15.28
N PRO A 62 -7.85 25.01 -16.50
CA PRO A 62 -7.77 23.59 -16.86
C PRO A 62 -6.57 22.91 -16.19
N VAL A 63 -6.70 21.61 -15.92
CA VAL A 63 -5.73 20.81 -15.19
C VAL A 63 -4.79 20.14 -16.18
N SER A 64 -3.48 20.28 -15.94
CA SER A 64 -2.46 19.63 -16.75
C SER A 64 -2.33 18.15 -16.44
N ASN A 65 -1.67 17.42 -17.33
CA ASN A 65 -1.23 16.05 -17.10
C ASN A 65 -0.48 15.85 -15.77
N GLN A 66 0.40 16.81 -15.45
CA GLN A 66 1.15 16.79 -14.20
C GLN A 66 0.26 17.00 -12.97
N GLY A 67 -0.89 17.65 -13.12
CA GLY A 67 -1.88 17.85 -12.06
C GLY A 67 -2.86 16.68 -11.91
N TYR A 68 -3.21 15.98 -12.98
CA TYR A 68 -4.14 14.84 -12.92
C TYR A 68 -3.49 13.52 -12.50
N MET A 69 -2.21 13.31 -12.85
CA MET A 69 -1.47 12.11 -12.46
C MET A 69 -1.39 11.85 -10.94
N PRO A 70 -1.13 12.85 -10.07
CA PRO A 70 -1.20 12.67 -8.63
C PRO A 70 -2.57 12.20 -8.14
N TYR A 71 -3.65 12.72 -8.74
CA TYR A 71 -5.02 12.31 -8.42
C TYR A 71 -5.27 10.84 -8.78
N LEU A 72 -4.94 10.44 -10.02
CA LEU A 72 -5.09 9.04 -10.45
C LEU A 72 -4.31 8.08 -9.54
N ASN A 73 -3.06 8.41 -9.20
CA ASN A 73 -2.23 7.59 -8.31
C ASN A 73 -2.81 7.45 -6.91
N LYS A 74 -3.36 8.54 -6.37
CA LYS A 74 -3.89 8.57 -5.01
C LYS A 74 -5.23 7.86 -4.88
N TYR A 75 -6.09 7.95 -5.89
CA TYR A 75 -7.50 7.62 -5.73
C TYR A 75 -8.00 6.48 -6.62
N ILE A 76 -7.34 6.19 -7.74
CA ILE A 76 -7.81 5.20 -8.73
C ILE A 76 -6.81 4.06 -8.90
N LEU A 77 -5.52 4.39 -8.86
CA LEU A 77 -4.41 3.45 -9.06
C LEU A 77 -3.69 3.14 -7.75
N ALA A 78 -4.27 3.54 -6.62
CA ALA A 78 -3.71 3.25 -5.31
C ALA A 78 -3.81 1.74 -5.06
N LYS A 79 -2.65 1.07 -5.03
CA LYS A 79 -2.49 -0.32 -4.61
C LYS A 79 -3.20 -0.57 -3.25
N GLU A 80 -3.23 0.46 -2.40
CA GLU A 80 -3.84 0.44 -1.07
C GLU A 80 -5.34 0.14 -1.10
N ALA A 81 -6.10 0.65 -2.08
CA ALA A 81 -7.55 0.40 -2.17
C ALA A 81 -7.86 -1.07 -2.55
N PHE A 82 -7.01 -1.68 -3.37
CA PHE A 82 -7.12 -3.10 -3.69
C PHE A 82 -6.70 -3.96 -2.50
N ASP A 83 -5.60 -3.61 -1.84
CA ASP A 83 -5.13 -4.28 -0.63
C ASP A 83 -6.19 -4.19 0.48
N ASP A 84 -6.89 -3.07 0.65
CA ASP A 84 -7.96 -2.88 1.66
C ASP A 84 -9.19 -3.75 1.37
N LEU A 85 -9.60 -3.87 0.11
CA LEU A 85 -10.66 -4.80 -0.29
C LEU A 85 -10.27 -6.25 0.04
N CYS A 86 -9.06 -6.67 -0.37
CA CYS A 86 -8.55 -8.00 -0.09
C CYS A 86 -8.42 -8.27 1.42
N TRP A 87 -7.95 -7.29 2.18
CA TRP A 87 -7.86 -7.35 3.64
C TRP A 87 -9.24 -7.51 4.26
N THR A 88 -10.24 -6.72 3.85
CA THR A 88 -11.60 -6.78 4.38
C THR A 88 -12.25 -8.15 4.16
N MET A 89 -11.99 -8.78 3.01
CA MET A 89 -12.52 -10.10 2.67
C MET A 89 -11.82 -11.24 3.44
N THR A 90 -10.52 -11.12 3.71
CA THR A 90 -9.70 -12.21 4.25
C THR A 90 -9.48 -12.11 5.76
N SER A 91 -9.33 -10.90 6.31
CA SER A 91 -9.03 -10.70 7.73
C SER A 91 -10.08 -11.27 8.67
N LYS A 92 -11.38 -11.17 8.34
CA LYS A 92 -12.46 -11.71 9.20
C LYS A 92 -12.37 -13.21 9.44
N LYS A 93 -11.80 -13.95 8.49
CA LYS A 93 -11.69 -15.43 8.57
C LYS A 93 -10.36 -15.89 9.15
N ASN A 94 -9.30 -15.12 8.91
CA ASN A 94 -7.93 -15.56 9.21
C ASN A 94 -7.30 -14.84 10.40
N CYS A 95 -7.75 -13.63 10.73
CA CYS A 95 -7.21 -12.85 11.82
C CYS A 95 -7.77 -13.39 13.15
N LYS A 96 -6.93 -14.13 13.88
CA LYS A 96 -7.30 -14.79 15.13
C LYS A 96 -7.58 -13.75 16.24
N PRO A 97 -8.43 -14.09 17.23
CA PRO A 97 -8.65 -13.22 18.40
C PRO A 97 -7.37 -12.85 19.15
N SER A 98 -6.35 -13.72 19.12
CA SER A 98 -5.03 -13.48 19.71
C SER A 98 -4.32 -12.28 19.10
N VAL A 99 -4.47 -12.07 17.78
CA VAL A 99 -3.92 -10.90 17.07
C VAL A 99 -4.61 -9.62 17.58
N GLN A 100 -5.94 -9.66 17.71
CA GLN A 100 -6.74 -8.49 18.11
C GLN A 100 -6.48 -8.04 19.56
N GLN A 101 -6.07 -8.97 20.42
CA GLN A 101 -5.71 -8.69 21.83
C GLN A 101 -4.22 -8.39 22.01
N GLY A 102 -3.41 -8.65 20.99
CA GLY A 102 -1.96 -8.54 21.02
C GLY A 102 -1.45 -7.11 20.85
N LEU A 103 -0.21 -7.01 20.36
CA LEU A 103 0.49 -5.75 20.14
C LEU A 103 -0.17 -4.89 19.06
N CYS A 104 -0.57 -5.50 17.94
CA CYS A 104 -0.98 -4.78 16.74
C CYS A 104 -2.45 -4.36 16.79
N SER A 105 -2.75 -3.09 16.49
CA SER A 105 -4.12 -2.66 16.22
C SER A 105 -4.61 -3.18 14.86
N GLN A 106 -5.91 -3.06 14.58
CA GLN A 106 -6.46 -3.44 13.27
C GLN A 106 -5.83 -2.63 12.12
N LYS A 107 -5.50 -1.35 12.37
CA LYS A 107 -4.82 -0.49 11.39
C LYS A 107 -3.38 -0.95 11.15
N ASP A 108 -2.67 -1.33 12.22
CA ASP A 108 -1.30 -1.83 12.09
C ASP A 108 -1.29 -3.15 11.30
N CYS A 109 -2.23 -4.06 11.59
CA CYS A 109 -2.34 -5.32 10.87
C CYS A 109 -2.56 -5.13 9.37
N PHE A 110 -3.38 -4.16 8.97
CA PHE A 110 -3.56 -3.82 7.55
C PHE A 110 -2.25 -3.33 6.90
N LYS A 111 -1.56 -2.39 7.53
CA LYS A 111 -0.28 -1.87 7.02
C LYS A 111 0.78 -2.96 6.91
N LEU A 112 0.86 -3.82 7.92
CA LEU A 112 1.75 -4.98 7.96
C LEU A 112 1.41 -6.00 6.87
N PHE A 113 0.12 -6.22 6.59
CA PHE A 113 -0.34 -7.03 5.45
C PHE A 113 0.14 -6.42 4.12
N CYS A 114 0.03 -5.11 3.94
CA CYS A 114 0.53 -4.42 2.75
C CYS A 114 2.07 -4.51 2.61
N LEU A 115 2.81 -4.35 3.70
CA LEU A 115 4.27 -4.49 3.74
C LEU A 115 4.71 -5.94 3.47
N PHE A 116 3.98 -6.91 4.01
CA PHE A 116 4.19 -8.32 3.71
C PHE A 116 4.01 -8.60 2.22
N ASN A 117 2.91 -8.17 1.62
CA ASN A 117 2.64 -8.37 0.19
C ASN A 117 3.65 -7.64 -0.70
N LEU A 118 4.27 -6.58 -0.19
CA LEU A 118 5.29 -5.82 -0.90
C LEU A 118 6.63 -6.55 -0.94
N LEU A 119 6.97 -7.26 0.13
CA LEU A 119 8.25 -7.96 0.28
C LEU A 119 8.21 -9.40 -0.19
N SER A 120 7.06 -10.05 -0.09
CA SER A 120 6.90 -11.45 -0.50
C SER A 120 7.21 -11.63 -1.99
N GLU A 121 7.83 -12.75 -2.33
CA GLU A 121 8.12 -13.08 -3.72
C GLU A 121 6.82 -13.33 -4.52
N ASP A 122 6.86 -13.09 -5.83
CA ASP A 122 5.74 -13.33 -6.77
C ASP A 122 5.52 -14.84 -7.04
N ARG A 123 5.46 -15.67 -5.99
CA ARG A 123 5.19 -17.12 -6.05
C ARG A 123 4.13 -17.51 -5.04
N TYR A 124 3.24 -18.43 -5.42
CA TYR A 124 2.13 -18.88 -4.57
C TYR A 124 2.40 -20.27 -3.97
N PRO A 125 2.04 -20.51 -2.70
CA PRO A 125 1.46 -19.54 -1.75
C PRO A 125 2.45 -18.43 -1.37
N LEU A 126 1.94 -17.21 -1.14
CA LEU A 126 2.79 -16.09 -0.74
C LEU A 126 3.36 -16.33 0.65
N VAL A 127 4.68 -16.26 0.75
CA VAL A 127 5.42 -16.35 2.00
C VAL A 127 6.45 -15.23 2.06
N ILE A 128 6.69 -14.71 3.26
CA ILE A 128 7.86 -13.89 3.54
C ILE A 128 8.98 -14.83 4.00
N ILE A 129 10.08 -14.87 3.25
CA ILE A 129 11.25 -15.66 3.64
C ILE A 129 12.11 -14.85 4.62
N GLN A 130 13.06 -15.54 5.28
CA GLN A 130 13.81 -14.95 6.39
C GLN A 130 14.50 -13.61 6.05
N PRO A 131 15.25 -13.45 4.94
CA PRO A 131 15.92 -12.18 4.65
C PRO A 131 14.96 -10.96 4.56
N GLU A 132 13.81 -11.14 3.92
CA GLU A 132 12.76 -10.14 3.75
C GLU A 132 12.10 -9.81 5.09
N LEU A 133 11.86 -10.83 5.92
CA LEU A 133 11.33 -10.66 7.26
C LEU A 133 12.32 -9.88 8.13
N GLU A 134 13.60 -10.27 8.16
CA GLU A 134 14.64 -9.55 8.90
C GLU A 134 14.74 -8.10 8.46
N TYR A 135 14.67 -7.84 7.15
CA TYR A 135 14.68 -6.48 6.63
C TYR A 135 13.52 -5.65 7.16
N LEU A 136 12.30 -6.20 7.16
CA LEU A 136 11.12 -5.54 7.69
C LEU A 136 11.24 -5.27 9.21
N LEU A 137 11.69 -6.26 9.98
CA LEU A 137 11.84 -6.13 11.42
C LEU A 137 12.92 -5.10 11.78
N LYS A 138 14.08 -5.12 11.09
CA LYS A 138 15.14 -4.09 11.24
C LYS A 138 14.60 -2.69 10.96
N LYS A 139 13.78 -2.54 9.92
CA LYS A 139 13.15 -1.26 9.57
C LYS A 139 12.22 -0.75 10.67
N ILE A 140 11.34 -1.61 11.19
CA ILE A 140 10.40 -1.26 12.27
C ILE A 140 11.17 -0.94 13.57
N SER A 141 12.16 -1.74 13.96
CA SER A 141 13.02 -1.44 15.12
C SER A 141 13.75 -0.10 14.97
N SER A 142 14.34 0.15 13.79
CA SER A 142 15.06 1.40 13.53
C SER A 142 14.13 2.62 13.63
N ALA A 143 12.89 2.52 13.16
CA ALA A 143 11.88 3.58 13.29
C ALA A 143 11.49 3.84 14.76
N MET A 144 11.55 2.81 15.62
CA MET A 144 11.41 2.96 17.08
C MET A 144 12.71 3.41 17.78
N SER A 145 13.79 3.67 17.05
CA SER A 145 15.13 3.93 17.60
C SER A 145 15.67 2.78 18.46
N LEU A 146 15.31 1.54 18.13
CA LEU A 146 15.79 0.32 18.76
C LEU A 146 16.78 -0.42 17.85
N GLU A 147 17.76 -1.08 18.45
CA GLU A 147 18.59 -2.04 17.73
C GLU A 147 17.84 -3.36 17.57
N TRP A 148 17.89 -3.94 16.38
CA TRP A 148 17.39 -5.29 16.12
C TRP A 148 18.54 -6.27 16.16
N ASP A 149 18.47 -7.26 17.04
CA ASP A 149 19.54 -8.25 17.26
C ASP A 149 19.21 -9.65 16.71
N GLY A 150 17.98 -9.88 16.25
CA GLY A 150 17.53 -11.15 15.64
C GLY A 150 17.27 -12.29 16.62
N THR A 151 17.54 -12.11 17.91
CA THR A 151 17.47 -13.16 18.93
C THR A 151 16.10 -13.85 18.97
N LEU A 152 15.02 -13.06 19.06
CA LEU A 152 13.65 -13.58 19.06
C LEU A 152 13.28 -14.35 17.79
N LEU A 153 13.76 -13.89 16.63
CA LEU A 153 13.49 -14.58 15.36
C LEU A 153 14.23 -15.91 15.30
N GLU A 154 15.51 -15.94 15.69
CA GLU A 154 16.29 -17.18 15.77
C GLU A 154 15.67 -18.19 16.73
N GLU A 155 15.22 -17.74 17.91
CA GLU A 155 14.51 -18.57 18.88
C GLU A 155 13.21 -19.15 18.28
N LEU A 156 12.40 -18.31 17.63
CA LEU A 156 11.15 -18.75 16.99
C LEU A 156 11.40 -19.80 15.90
N LEU A 157 12.40 -19.56 15.05
CA LEU A 157 12.76 -20.44 13.94
C LEU A 157 13.39 -21.75 14.42
N SER A 158 14.09 -21.75 15.56
CA SER A 158 14.63 -22.96 16.19
C SER A 158 13.53 -23.86 16.77
N GLN A 159 12.44 -23.26 17.27
CA GLN A 159 11.31 -23.98 17.85
C GLN A 159 10.34 -24.50 16.78
N ASN A 160 10.29 -23.87 15.61
CA ASN A 160 9.36 -24.20 14.54
C ASN A 160 10.09 -24.32 13.19
N ALA A 161 10.60 -25.52 12.92
CA ALA A 161 11.31 -25.82 11.68
C ALA A 161 10.49 -25.54 10.40
N ALA A 162 9.15 -25.58 10.48
CA ALA A 162 8.27 -25.27 9.35
C ALA A 162 8.35 -23.80 8.87
N LEU A 163 8.79 -22.87 9.74
CA LEU A 163 8.90 -21.45 9.41
C LEU A 163 10.20 -21.10 8.68
N GLN A 164 11.15 -22.04 8.59
CA GLN A 164 12.42 -21.87 7.90
C GLN A 164 12.26 -21.66 6.39
N ASP A 165 11.23 -22.28 5.80
CA ASP A 165 10.90 -22.13 4.37
C ASP A 165 10.06 -20.88 4.07
N GLY A 166 9.81 -20.05 5.09
CA GLY A 166 9.02 -18.83 5.00
C GLY A 166 7.73 -18.89 5.81
N MET A 167 7.11 -17.72 5.98
CA MET A 167 5.95 -17.53 6.85
C MET A 167 4.81 -16.91 6.05
N SER A 168 3.59 -17.41 6.22
CA SER A 168 2.40 -16.76 5.65
C SER A 168 2.10 -15.44 6.38
N VAL A 169 1.31 -14.56 5.75
CA VAL A 169 0.94 -13.28 6.36
C VAL A 169 0.21 -13.45 7.70
N TRP A 170 -0.53 -14.53 7.89
CA TRP A 170 -1.31 -14.78 9.10
C TRP A 170 -0.43 -15.26 10.24
N GLU A 171 0.51 -16.16 9.97
CA GLU A 171 1.53 -16.59 10.94
C GLU A 171 2.41 -15.39 11.35
N PHE A 172 2.78 -14.55 10.37
CA PHE A 172 3.53 -13.33 10.63
C PHE A 172 2.79 -12.38 11.57
N LEU A 173 1.53 -12.06 11.29
CA LEU A 173 0.74 -11.18 12.14
C LEU A 173 0.53 -11.78 13.54
N GLU A 174 0.38 -13.11 13.65
CA GLU A 174 0.22 -13.80 14.94
C GLU A 174 1.49 -13.73 15.78
N HIS A 175 2.64 -14.10 15.23
CA HIS A 175 3.92 -14.07 15.94
C HIS A 175 4.34 -12.63 16.30
N LEU A 176 4.11 -11.67 15.41
CA LEU A 176 4.39 -10.26 15.69
C LEU A 176 3.50 -9.72 16.81
N SER A 177 2.19 -10.01 16.73
CA SER A 177 1.22 -9.55 17.74
C SER A 177 1.44 -10.18 19.11
N ALA A 178 1.96 -11.40 19.14
CA ALA A 178 2.35 -12.10 20.36
C ALA A 178 3.70 -11.59 20.95
N GLY A 179 4.40 -10.67 20.28
CA GLY A 179 5.70 -10.16 20.72
C GLY A 179 6.85 -11.16 20.52
N GLN A 180 6.68 -12.15 19.64
CA GLN A 180 7.68 -13.20 19.38
C GLN A 180 8.69 -12.82 18.29
N LEU A 181 8.53 -11.64 17.67
CA LEU A 181 9.42 -11.15 16.62
C LEU A 181 10.15 -9.85 17.00
N LEU A 182 9.61 -9.07 17.94
CA LEU A 182 10.16 -7.80 18.40
C LEU A 182 9.87 -7.60 19.89
N HIS A 183 10.87 -7.07 20.60
CA HIS A 183 10.68 -6.52 21.94
C HIS A 183 10.09 -5.12 21.83
N VAL A 184 8.84 -4.97 22.24
CA VAL A 184 8.11 -3.70 22.16
C VAL A 184 7.55 -3.33 23.52
N GLU A 185 7.97 -2.18 24.04
CA GLU A 185 7.55 -1.68 25.35
C GLU A 185 6.31 -0.76 25.27
N SER A 186 6.08 -0.12 24.12
CA SER A 186 4.95 0.78 23.88
C SER A 186 4.23 0.43 22.58
N LYS A 187 2.92 0.19 22.67
CA LYS A 187 2.07 -0.05 21.50
C LYS A 187 1.98 1.19 20.62
N GLU A 188 2.01 2.37 21.22
CA GLU A 188 1.96 3.66 20.52
C GLU A 188 3.23 3.88 19.69
N ALA A 189 4.41 3.64 20.28
CA ALA A 189 5.69 3.73 19.57
C ALA A 189 5.75 2.74 18.39
N PHE A 190 5.24 1.53 18.59
CA PHE A 190 5.15 0.53 17.52
C PHE A 190 4.19 0.94 16.41
N SER A 191 3.00 1.42 16.74
CA SER A 191 2.03 1.87 15.72
C SER A 191 2.56 3.05 14.89
N LEU A 192 3.27 3.98 15.53
CA LEU A 192 3.97 5.08 14.85
C LEU A 192 5.08 4.55 13.93
N ALA A 193 5.91 3.62 14.40
CA ALA A 193 6.97 3.03 13.59
C ALA A 193 6.43 2.24 12.38
N VAL A 194 5.33 1.50 12.56
CA VAL A 194 4.65 0.82 11.46
C VAL A 194 4.09 1.82 10.45
N ASP A 195 3.53 2.95 10.91
CA ASP A 195 3.10 4.04 10.02
C ASP A 195 4.28 4.60 9.24
N ASP A 196 5.39 4.95 9.90
CA ASP A 196 6.58 5.51 9.26
C ASP A 196 7.17 4.55 8.22
N VAL A 197 7.32 3.26 8.55
CA VAL A 197 7.83 2.24 7.62
C VAL A 197 6.86 2.00 6.47
N PHE A 198 5.55 1.99 6.74
CA PHE A 198 4.53 1.91 5.69
C PHE A 198 4.61 3.11 4.76
N MET A 199 4.67 4.32 5.30
CA MET A 199 4.83 5.55 4.52
C MET A 199 6.13 5.52 3.72
N GLU A 200 7.26 5.14 4.33
CA GLU A 200 8.54 5.03 3.63
C GLU A 200 8.50 3.99 2.52
N MET A 201 8.18 2.73 2.82
CA MET A 201 8.36 1.64 1.86
C MET A 201 7.24 1.58 0.82
N TYR A 202 5.99 1.73 1.26
CA TYR A 202 4.84 1.60 0.40
C TYR A 202 4.68 2.83 -0.51
N HIS A 203 4.85 4.05 0.03
CA HIS A 203 4.73 5.26 -0.80
C HIS A 203 5.98 5.57 -1.61
N ASN A 204 7.19 5.22 -1.16
CA ASN A 204 8.38 5.42 -2.01
C ASN A 204 8.37 4.51 -3.23
N ILE A 205 7.71 3.35 -3.19
CA ILE A 205 7.54 2.50 -4.38
C ILE A 205 6.51 3.11 -5.33
N ILE A 206 5.40 3.65 -4.81
CA ILE A 206 4.45 4.42 -5.63
C ILE A 206 5.17 5.61 -6.31
N LYS A 207 6.05 6.30 -5.57
CA LYS A 207 6.85 7.42 -6.08
C LYS A 207 7.89 6.97 -7.11
N LYS A 208 8.68 5.92 -6.84
CA LYS A 208 9.68 5.38 -7.77
C LYS A 208 9.06 4.87 -9.06
N VAL A 209 7.90 4.20 -8.99
CA VAL A 209 7.14 3.79 -10.19
C VAL A 209 6.69 5.03 -10.97
N THR A 210 6.25 6.08 -10.27
CA THR A 210 5.85 7.35 -10.90
C THR A 210 7.03 8.08 -11.56
N ASP A 211 8.21 8.08 -10.93
CA ASP A 211 9.41 8.73 -11.44
C ASP A 211 10.09 7.92 -12.56
N ALA A 212 10.05 6.59 -12.51
CA ALA A 212 10.51 5.72 -13.60
C ALA A 212 9.67 5.90 -14.88
N LEU A 213 8.36 6.11 -14.74
CA LEU A 213 7.47 6.45 -15.86
C LEU A 213 7.75 7.85 -16.44
N ARG A 214 8.30 8.78 -15.64
CA ARG A 214 8.71 10.11 -16.12
C ARG A 214 10.07 10.09 -16.83
N ALA A 215 10.99 9.25 -16.40
CA ALA A 215 12.34 9.15 -16.98
C ALA A 215 12.40 8.33 -18.29
N ALA A 216 11.35 7.57 -18.59
CA ALA A 216 11.18 6.86 -19.87
C ALA A 216 10.65 7.75 -21.01
N HIS A 217 10.55 9.06 -20.78
CA HIS A 217 10.12 10.12 -21.70
C HIS A 217 11.08 11.31 -21.63
#